data_AF-A0A9D9WRG9-F1
#
_entry.id   AF-A0A9D9WRG9-F1
#
_cell.length_a   1.000
_cell.length_b   1.000
_cell.length_c   1.000
_cell.angle_alpha   90.00
_cell.angle_beta   90.00
_cell.angle_gamma   90.00
#
_symmetry.space_group_name_H-M   'P 1'
#
loop_
_entity.id
_entity.type
_entity.pdbx_description
1 polymer ?
#
loop_
_entity_poly.entity_id
_entity_poly.type
_entity_poly.pdbx_seq_one_letter_code
_entity_poly.pdbx_strand_id
1 'polypeptide(L)'
;MSFLNIFKTDATRHTTMYSGHVVPDAVRCVQCGICSYNCPIGIDVRAHVWREQPVKHSECLTCGECVARCPRGVLRFVQTDLFERRDE
;
A
#
# COMPACT_ATOMS: atom_id res chain seq x y z
N MET A 1 -6.01 -31.43 22.14
CA MET A 1 -5.00 -31.07 21.13
C MET A 1 -5.68 -30.40 19.92
N SER A 2 -6.17 -29.16 20.06
CA SER A 2 -6.80 -28.42 18.95
C SER A 2 -6.89 -26.89 19.17
N PHE A 3 -6.57 -26.38 20.36
CA PHE A 3 -6.62 -24.94 20.66
C PHE A 3 -5.39 -24.15 20.17
N LEU A 4 -4.22 -24.79 20.06
CA LEU A 4 -2.97 -24.14 19.64
C LEU A 4 -2.90 -23.78 18.14
N ASN A 5 -3.74 -24.41 17.30
CA ASN A 5 -3.74 -24.16 15.86
C ASN A 5 -4.68 -23.01 15.45
N ILE A 6 -5.66 -22.65 16.29
CA ILE A 6 -6.55 -21.52 16.04
C ILE A 6 -5.80 -20.18 16.16
N PHE A 7 -4.99 -20.01 17.22
CA PHE A 7 -4.22 -18.77 17.44
C PHE A 7 -3.12 -18.52 16.40
N LYS A 8 -2.59 -19.56 15.75
CA LYS A 8 -1.59 -19.41 14.66
C LYS A 8 -2.19 -18.86 13.36
N THR A 9 -3.44 -19.19 13.10
CA THR A 9 -4.14 -18.80 11.86
C THR A 9 -4.66 -17.35 11.94
N ASP A 10 -4.80 -16.82 13.15
CA ASP A 10 -5.23 -15.43 13.40
C ASP A 10 -4.06 -14.43 13.24
N ALA A 11 -2.88 -14.78 13.77
CA ALA A 11 -1.66 -13.95 13.66
C ALA A 11 -1.18 -13.74 12.21
N THR A 12 -1.38 -14.72 11.33
CA THR A 12 -1.06 -14.62 9.89
C THR A 12 -2.04 -13.74 9.12
N ARG A 13 -3.30 -13.65 9.57
CA ARG A 13 -4.30 -12.76 8.98
C ARG A 13 -4.06 -11.30 9.34
N HIS A 14 -3.69 -11.01 10.59
CA HIS A 14 -3.39 -9.64 11.03
C HIS A 14 -2.09 -9.06 10.47
N THR A 15 -1.07 -9.88 10.22
CA THR A 15 0.21 -9.44 9.64
C THR A 15 0.11 -9.06 8.16
N THR A 16 -0.85 -9.64 7.43
CA THR A 16 -1.06 -9.39 5.99
C THR A 16 -1.65 -8.00 5.71
N MET A 17 -2.36 -7.39 6.66
CA MET A 17 -3.03 -6.09 6.47
C MET A 17 -2.13 -4.86 6.71
N TYR A 18 -0.96 -5.02 7.34
CA TYR A 18 -0.08 -3.89 7.73
C TYR A 18 1.12 -3.66 6.80
N SER A 19 1.33 -4.51 5.81
CA SER A 19 2.67 -4.70 5.25
C SER A 19 2.64 -4.68 3.72
N GLY A 20 2.39 -3.48 3.16
CA GLY A 20 2.47 -3.25 1.72
C GLY A 20 2.56 -1.77 1.36
N HIS A 21 3.08 -1.46 0.17
CA HIS A 21 3.16 -0.10 -0.35
C HIS A 21 2.78 -0.05 -1.83
N VAL A 22 2.47 1.15 -2.31
CA VAL A 22 2.12 1.36 -3.70
C VAL A 22 3.36 1.70 -4.51
N VAL A 23 3.58 0.98 -5.62
CA VAL A 23 4.68 1.24 -6.54
C VAL A 23 4.13 1.82 -7.85
N PRO A 24 4.72 2.92 -8.37
CA PRO A 24 4.31 3.49 -9.64
C PRO A 24 5.06 2.89 -10.85
N ASP A 25 4.39 2.91 -12.00
CA ASP A 25 4.96 2.79 -13.34
C ASP A 25 4.80 4.14 -14.05
N ALA A 26 5.80 5.01 -13.91
CA ALA A 26 5.68 6.42 -14.29
C ALA A 26 5.51 6.63 -15.80
N VAL A 27 5.97 5.69 -16.64
CA VAL A 27 5.99 5.82 -18.11
C VAL A 27 4.61 6.10 -18.70
N ARG A 28 3.55 5.55 -18.09
CA ARG A 28 2.16 5.68 -18.59
C ARG A 28 1.34 6.73 -17.84
N CYS A 29 1.94 7.45 -16.90
CA CYS A 29 1.25 8.43 -16.06
C CYS A 29 1.09 9.78 -16.77
N VAL A 30 -0.14 10.28 -16.84
CA VAL A 30 -0.49 11.59 -17.43
C VAL A 30 -0.68 12.68 -16.38
N GLN A 31 -0.25 12.45 -15.14
CA GLN A 31 -0.30 13.44 -14.05
C GLN A 31 -1.72 14.00 -13.72
N CYS A 32 -2.78 13.23 -13.97
CA CYS A 32 -4.18 13.66 -13.78
C CYS A 32 -4.59 13.98 -12.32
N GLY A 33 -3.83 13.55 -11.32
CA GLY A 33 -4.10 13.87 -9.90
C GLY A 33 -5.23 13.08 -9.22
N ILE A 34 -5.96 12.22 -9.93
CA ILE A 34 -7.07 11.42 -9.37
C ILE A 34 -6.60 10.56 -8.17
N CYS A 35 -5.39 10.01 -8.22
CA CYS A 35 -4.83 9.22 -7.13
C CYS A 35 -4.64 10.04 -5.84
N SER A 36 -4.13 11.27 -5.94
CA SER A 36 -3.96 12.16 -4.77
C SER A 36 -5.30 12.64 -4.24
N TYR A 37 -6.24 12.99 -5.13
CA TYR A 37 -7.59 13.43 -4.75
C TYR A 37 -8.36 12.39 -3.95
N ASN A 38 -8.24 11.10 -4.34
CA ASN A 38 -8.94 10.01 -3.65
C ASN A 38 -8.14 9.43 -2.47
N CYS A 39 -6.98 9.99 -2.11
CA CYS A 39 -6.26 9.53 -0.93
C CYS A 39 -7.01 10.01 0.34
N PRO A 40 -7.54 9.11 1.19
CA PRO A 40 -8.36 9.51 2.34
C PRO A 40 -7.61 10.36 3.37
N ILE A 41 -6.28 10.26 3.39
CA ILE A 41 -5.39 10.99 4.30
C ILE A 41 -4.57 12.07 3.58
N GLY A 42 -4.85 12.34 2.30
CA GLY A 42 -4.25 13.44 1.57
C GLY A 42 -2.79 13.25 1.13
N ILE A 43 -2.26 12.02 1.01
CA ILE A 43 -0.94 11.81 0.40
C ILE A 43 -0.97 12.28 -1.06
N ASP A 44 0.01 13.08 -1.48
CA ASP A 44 0.18 13.45 -2.89
C ASP A 44 0.81 12.31 -3.70
N VAL A 45 0.03 11.25 -3.93
CA VAL A 45 0.45 10.06 -4.69
C VAL A 45 0.94 10.42 -6.10
N ARG A 46 0.34 11.42 -6.74
CA ARG A 46 0.77 11.92 -8.05
C ARG A 46 2.23 12.38 -8.01
N ALA A 47 2.65 13.10 -6.97
CA ALA A 47 4.03 13.52 -6.82
C ALA A 47 4.99 12.34 -6.59
N HIS A 48 4.55 11.29 -5.88
CA HIS A 48 5.32 10.03 -5.78
C HIS A 48 5.52 9.39 -7.16
N VAL A 49 4.47 9.34 -7.99
CA VAL A 49 4.58 8.82 -9.38
C VAL A 49 5.55 9.64 -10.21
N TRP A 50 5.49 10.98 -10.12
CA TRP A 50 6.38 11.88 -10.85
C TRP A 50 7.85 11.66 -10.48
N ARG A 51 8.13 11.36 -9.22
CA ARG A 51 9.49 11.07 -8.72
C ARG A 51 9.92 9.61 -8.92
N GLU A 52 9.07 8.79 -9.53
CA GLU A 52 9.27 7.33 -9.66
C GLU A 52 9.51 6.65 -8.30
N GLN A 53 8.90 7.19 -7.24
CA GLN A 53 9.08 6.73 -5.89
C GLN A 53 7.87 5.91 -5.41
N PRO A 54 8.09 4.80 -4.71
CA PRO A 54 7.00 4.12 -4.03
C PRO A 54 6.35 5.04 -2.98
N VAL A 55 5.06 4.84 -2.74
CA VAL A 55 4.31 5.52 -1.68
C VAL A 55 4.64 4.85 -0.34
N LYS A 56 5.84 5.12 0.17
CA LYS A 56 6.30 4.70 1.50
C LYS A 56 6.07 5.86 2.47
N HIS A 57 4.83 6.00 2.92
CA HIS A 57 4.44 7.01 3.89
C HIS A 57 4.03 6.32 5.19
N SER A 58 4.51 6.80 6.34
CA SER A 58 4.20 6.23 7.66
C SER A 58 2.70 6.20 7.95
N GLU A 59 1.97 7.20 7.46
CA GLU A 59 0.52 7.32 7.64
C GLU A 59 -0.28 6.54 6.58
N CYS A 60 0.35 5.94 5.56
CA CYS A 60 -0.37 5.24 4.50
C CYS A 60 -1.20 4.08 5.07
N LEU A 61 -2.53 4.20 5.00
CA LEU A 61 -3.48 3.22 5.51
C LEU A 61 -3.53 1.91 4.71
N THR A 62 -2.63 1.71 3.74
CA THR A 62 -2.61 0.54 2.85
C THR A 62 -3.96 0.23 2.15
N CYS A 63 -4.84 1.23 2.03
CA CYS A 63 -6.23 1.05 1.58
C CYS A 63 -6.41 0.75 0.08
N GLY A 64 -5.41 1.05 -0.75
CA GLY A 64 -5.45 0.75 -2.19
C GLY A 64 -6.31 1.69 -3.06
N GLU A 65 -6.95 2.72 -2.50
CA GLU A 65 -7.87 3.59 -3.27
C GLU A 65 -7.17 4.28 -4.46
N CYS A 66 -5.93 4.72 -4.29
CA CYS A 66 -5.15 5.33 -5.36
C CYS A 66 -4.89 4.35 -6.53
N VAL A 67 -4.72 3.06 -6.25
CA VAL A 67 -4.56 2.00 -7.24
C VAL A 67 -5.88 1.79 -7.97
N ALA A 68 -6.98 1.61 -7.24
CA ALA A 68 -8.30 1.36 -7.79
C ALA A 68 -8.82 2.49 -8.68
N ARG A 69 -8.50 3.75 -8.34
CA ARG A 69 -8.96 4.93 -9.07
C ARG A 69 -8.07 5.36 -10.22
N CYS A 70 -6.90 4.74 -10.40
CA CYS A 70 -6.01 5.14 -11.48
C CYS A 70 -6.57 4.70 -12.85
N PRO A 71 -7.01 5.64 -13.72
CA PRO A 71 -7.62 5.26 -15.00
C PRO A 71 -6.61 4.65 -15.98
N ARG A 72 -5.32 4.89 -15.76
CA ARG A 72 -4.22 4.38 -16.57
C ARG A 72 -3.62 3.08 -16.02
N GLY A 73 -4.03 2.64 -14.83
CA GLY A 73 -3.50 1.44 -14.18
C GLY A 73 -1.98 1.50 -13.92
N VAL A 74 -1.45 2.67 -13.57
CA VAL A 74 0.00 2.88 -13.37
C VAL A 74 0.48 2.59 -11.95
N LEU A 75 -0.44 2.35 -11.03
CA LEU A 75 -0.14 2.10 -9.63
C LEU A 75 -0.41 0.62 -9.33
N ARG A 76 0.48 -0.03 -8.59
CA ARG A 76 0.31 -1.41 -8.12
C ARG A 76 0.55 -1.51 -6.62
N PHE A 77 -0.23 -2.35 -5.96
CA PHE A 77 -0.02 -2.66 -4.55
C PHE A 77 0.98 -3.81 -4.43
N VAL A 78 1.99 -3.67 -3.57
CA VAL A 78 3.04 -4.66 -3.35
C VAL A 78 3.10 -4.99 -1.88
N GLN A 79 2.95 -6.26 -1.54
CA GLN A 79 3.15 -6.75 -0.18
C GLN A 79 4.65 -6.73 0.15
N THR A 80 5.01 -6.29 1.36
CA THR A 80 6.41 -6.26 1.80
C THR A 80 6.54 -6.74 3.23
N ASP A 81 7.66 -7.34 3.54
CA ASP A 81 8.15 -7.66 4.89
C ASP A 81 8.76 -6.46 5.63
N LEU A 82 8.71 -5.23 5.10
CA LEU A 82 9.36 -4.04 5.70
C LEU A 82 8.90 -3.70 7.13
N PHE A 83 7.80 -4.30 7.59
CA PHE A 83 7.32 -4.22 8.97
C PHE A 83 7.38 -5.59 9.67
N GLU A 84 8.42 -6.39 9.43
CA GLU A 84 8.78 -7.49 10.32
C GLU A 84 8.87 -6.93 11.75
N ARG A 85 8.07 -7.53 12.63
CA ARG A 85 7.93 -7.12 14.01
C ARG A 85 9.31 -7.03 14.67
N ARG A 86 9.73 -5.83 15.09
CA ARG A 86 10.71 -5.67 16.16
C ARG A 86 10.02 -6.02 17.48
N ASP A 87 9.79 -7.31 17.67
CA ASP A 87 9.38 -7.86 18.95
C ASP A 87 10.66 -8.36 19.64
N GLU A 88 11.19 -7.53 20.53
CA GLU A 88 12.10 -7.95 21.61
C GLU A 88 11.30 -8.11 22.91
#